data_AF-A0A2S7PVE8-F1
#
_entry.id   AF-A0A2S7PVE8-F1
#
_cell.length_a   1.000
_cell.length_b   1.000
_cell.length_c   1.000
_cell.angle_alpha   90.00
_cell.angle_beta   90.00
_cell.angle_gamma   90.00
#
_symmetry.space_group_name_H-M   'P 1'
#
loop_
_entity.id
_entity.type
_entity.pdbx_description
1 polymer ?
#
loop_
_entity_poly.entity_id
_entity_poly.type
_entity_poly.pdbx_seq_one_letter_code
_entity_poly.pdbx_strand_id
1 'polypeptide(L)'
;MPSIPTNRLDIPGLRDRAVKEYCAWQQSKVEQSTLKVEYQKACDVIIEDGMDLELIHRDPNAQYLMDKCVKRGVAEHIVNDIDEWVQEHKRARTEE
;
A
#
# COMPACT_ATOMS: atom_id res chain seq x y z
N MET A 1 -31.93 6.67 -6.55
CA MET A 1 -30.51 7.04 -6.57
C MET A 1 -29.72 5.75 -6.80
N PRO A 2 -29.00 5.56 -7.92
CA PRO A 2 -28.10 4.43 -8.02
C PRO A 2 -26.94 4.68 -7.06
N SER A 3 -26.77 3.76 -6.11
CA SER A 3 -25.60 3.70 -5.23
C SER A 3 -24.38 3.47 -6.10
N ILE A 4 -23.55 4.51 -6.26
CA ILE A 4 -22.20 4.38 -6.82
C ILE A 4 -21.53 3.26 -6.02
N PRO A 5 -21.00 2.20 -6.67
CA PRO A 5 -20.27 1.19 -5.94
C PRO A 5 -19.08 1.87 -5.29
N THR A 6 -19.18 2.08 -3.98
CA THR A 6 -18.07 2.56 -3.18
C THR A 6 -17.00 1.48 -3.35
N ASN A 7 -15.95 1.79 -4.10
CA ASN A 7 -14.79 0.92 -4.32
C ASN A 7 -13.98 0.83 -3.01
N ARG A 8 -14.65 0.50 -1.90
CA ARG A 8 -14.02 0.33 -0.60
C ARG A 8 -13.26 -0.96 -0.66
N LEU A 9 -11.94 -0.84 -0.61
CA LEU A 9 -11.08 -1.97 -0.33
C LEU A 9 -11.51 -2.58 1.01
N ASP A 10 -12.13 -3.74 0.93
CA ASP A 10 -12.44 -4.56 2.10
C ASP A 10 -11.13 -5.18 2.62
N ILE A 11 -10.39 -4.37 3.37
CA ILE A 11 -9.17 -4.76 4.08
C ILE A 11 -9.56 -5.01 5.53
N PRO A 12 -9.71 -6.27 5.95
CA PRO A 12 -10.04 -6.58 7.33
C PRO A 12 -8.83 -6.32 8.24
N GLY A 13 -9.10 -5.91 9.47
CA GLY A 13 -8.07 -5.68 10.50
C GLY A 13 -7.81 -4.20 10.80
N LEU A 14 -6.70 -3.94 11.52
CA LEU A 14 -6.26 -2.59 11.88
C LEU A 14 -5.56 -1.93 10.68
N ARG A 15 -5.84 -0.65 10.45
CA ARG A 15 -5.32 0.11 9.30
C ARG A 15 -3.80 0.21 9.28
N ASP A 16 -3.19 0.51 10.43
CA ASP A 16 -1.73 0.60 10.55
C ASP A 16 -1.07 -0.77 10.36
N ARG A 17 -1.71 -1.83 10.83
CA ARG A 17 -1.24 -3.21 10.62
C ARG A 17 -1.31 -3.59 9.14
N ALA A 18 -2.39 -3.25 8.44
CA ALA A 18 -2.52 -3.51 7.01
C ALA A 18 -1.42 -2.79 6.21
N VAL A 19 -1.08 -1.54 6.54
CA VAL A 19 0.03 -0.81 5.92
C VAL A 19 1.36 -1.54 6.13
N LYS A 20 1.63 -2.03 7.35
CA LYS A 20 2.86 -2.80 7.66
C LYS A 20 2.93 -4.10 6.85
N GLU A 21 1.84 -4.85 6.78
CA GLU A 21 1.77 -6.11 6.02
C GLU A 21 1.93 -5.87 4.50
N TYR A 22 1.29 -4.83 3.97
CA TYR A 22 1.46 -4.41 2.58
C TYR A 22 2.90 -4.00 2.26
N CYS A 23 3.55 -3.24 3.14
CA CYS A 23 4.95 -2.86 2.95
C CYS A 23 5.88 -4.08 2.97
N ALA A 24 5.65 -5.03 3.88
CA ALA A 24 6.41 -6.28 3.92
C ALA A 24 6.25 -7.07 2.61
N TRP A 25 5.05 -7.11 2.06
CA TRP A 25 4.78 -7.72 0.76
C TRP A 25 5.51 -6.99 -0.38
N GLN A 26 5.49 -5.66 -0.42
CA GLN A 26 6.26 -4.88 -1.41
C GLN A 26 7.77 -5.17 -1.32
N GLN A 27 8.33 -5.22 -0.11
CA GLN A 27 9.74 -5.56 0.10
C GLN A 27 10.09 -7.00 -0.32
N SER A 28 9.13 -7.92 -0.27
CA SER A 28 9.33 -9.31 -0.73
C SER A 28 9.48 -9.42 -2.24
N LYS A 29 8.93 -8.45 -3.00
CA LYS A 29 9.02 -8.40 -4.47
C LYS A 29 10.35 -7.86 -5.01
N VAL A 30 11.26 -7.43 -4.14
CA VAL A 30 12.57 -6.89 -4.54
C VAL A 30 13.72 -7.60 -3.84
N GLU A 31 14.80 -7.87 -4.57
CA GLU A 31 16.01 -8.48 -4.01
C GLU A 31 16.98 -7.41 -3.47
N GLN A 32 17.07 -6.26 -4.14
CA GLN A 32 18.05 -5.22 -3.83
C GLN A 32 17.76 -4.56 -2.47
N SER A 33 18.71 -4.62 -1.54
CA SER A 33 18.59 -4.06 -0.19
C SER A 33 18.28 -2.56 -0.18
N THR A 34 18.87 -1.80 -1.11
CA THR A 34 18.59 -0.36 -1.23
C THR A 34 17.15 -0.07 -1.64
N LEU A 35 16.50 -0.94 -2.41
CA LEU A 35 15.08 -0.79 -2.73
C LEU A 35 14.22 -1.15 -1.53
N LYS A 36 14.57 -2.19 -0.77
CA LYS A 36 13.86 -2.53 0.47
C LYS A 36 13.82 -1.36 1.46
N VAL A 37 14.95 -0.66 1.63
CA VAL A 37 15.03 0.55 2.47
C VAL A 37 14.13 1.67 1.95
N GLU A 38 14.02 1.85 0.63
CA GLU A 38 13.13 2.86 0.04
C GLU A 38 11.66 2.52 0.25
N TYR A 39 11.28 1.23 0.12
CA TYR A 39 9.92 0.77 0.45
C TYR A 39 9.61 0.94 1.94
N GLN A 40 10.58 0.69 2.83
CA GLN A 40 10.42 0.94 4.26
C GLN A 40 10.18 2.43 4.52
N LYS A 41 10.97 3.31 3.90
CA LYS A 41 10.79 4.76 4.01
C LYS A 41 9.39 5.21 3.56
N ALA A 42 8.89 4.68 2.44
CA ALA A 42 7.53 5.01 1.97
C ALA A 42 6.46 4.59 2.99
N CYS A 43 6.62 3.43 3.62
CA CYS A 43 5.72 2.93 4.66
C CYS A 43 5.76 3.80 5.93
N ASP A 44 6.95 4.19 6.36
CA ASP A 44 7.12 5.05 7.52
C ASP A 44 6.40 6.40 7.31
N VAL A 45 6.53 7.00 6.11
CA VAL A 45 5.80 8.21 5.72
C VAL A 45 4.28 8.01 5.77
N ILE A 46 3.77 6.89 5.26
CA ILE A 46 2.33 6.59 5.28
C ILE A 46 1.81 6.49 6.72
N ILE A 47 2.54 5.77 7.59
CA ILE A 47 2.14 5.58 8.98
C ILE A 47 2.23 6.90 9.77
N GLU A 48 3.31 7.65 9.58
CA GLU A 48 3.56 8.93 10.28
C GLU A 48 2.49 9.97 9.94
N ASP A 49 2.13 10.09 8.66
CA ASP A 49 1.10 11.04 8.19
C ASP A 49 -0.33 10.51 8.46
N GLY A 50 -0.49 9.35 9.12
CA GLY A 50 -1.78 8.76 9.48
C GLY A 50 -2.60 8.26 8.29
N MET A 51 -1.93 8.01 7.17
CA MET A 51 -2.54 7.49 5.95
C MET A 51 -2.78 5.98 6.05
N ASP A 52 -3.80 5.50 5.35
CA ASP A 52 -4.11 4.08 5.23
C ASP A 52 -4.29 3.67 3.76
N LEU A 53 -4.30 2.36 3.50
CA LEU A 53 -4.40 1.82 2.14
C LEU A 53 -5.74 2.16 1.46
N GLU A 54 -6.83 2.35 2.22
CA GLU A 54 -8.13 2.76 1.66
C GLU A 54 -8.05 4.21 1.16
N LEU A 55 -7.41 5.10 1.91
CA LEU A 55 -7.22 6.51 1.53
C LEU A 55 -6.29 6.65 0.32
N ILE A 56 -5.17 5.93 0.32
CA ILE A 56 -4.21 5.97 -0.81
C ILE A 56 -4.86 5.42 -2.08
N HIS A 57 -5.62 4.33 -1.98
CA HIS A 57 -6.32 3.76 -3.13
C HIS A 57 -7.45 4.65 -3.64
N ARG A 58 -8.15 5.35 -2.75
CA ARG A 58 -9.25 6.25 -3.12
C ARG A 58 -8.75 7.49 -3.87
N ASP A 59 -7.59 8.02 -3.51
CA ASP A 59 -6.95 9.15 -4.17
C ASP A 59 -5.47 8.83 -4.49
N PRO A 60 -5.21 8.05 -5.55
CA PRO A 60 -3.87 7.63 -5.94
C PRO A 60 -2.97 8.82 -6.28
N ASN A 61 -1.95 9.07 -5.45
CA ASN A 61 -1.00 10.16 -5.66
C ASN A 61 0.44 9.75 -5.34
N ALA A 62 1.21 9.32 -6.34
CA ALA A 62 2.62 8.99 -6.17
C ALA A 62 3.49 10.22 -5.86
N GLN A 63 3.08 11.41 -6.30
CA GLN A 63 3.82 12.65 -6.06
C GLN A 63 3.92 12.96 -4.56
N TYR A 64 2.89 12.63 -3.79
CA TYR A 64 2.90 12.77 -2.32
C TYR A 64 4.10 12.07 -1.67
N LEU A 65 4.45 10.86 -2.11
CA LEU A 65 5.61 10.12 -1.60
C LEU A 65 6.92 10.68 -2.16
N MET A 66 6.91 11.07 -3.43
CA MET A 66 8.09 11.68 -4.08
C MET A 66 8.49 13.00 -3.40
N ASP A 67 7.53 13.80 -2.96
CA ASP A 67 7.76 15.04 -2.21
C ASP A 67 8.41 14.77 -0.84
N LYS A 68 8.23 13.55 -0.29
CA LYS A 68 8.93 13.04 0.90
C LYS A 68 10.22 12.28 0.55
N CYS A 69 10.79 12.54 -0.63
CA CYS A 69 12.04 11.97 -1.13
C CYS A 69 12.02 10.45 -1.30
N VAL A 70 10.86 9.83 -1.55
CA VAL A 70 10.77 8.43 -1.99
C VAL A 70 11.09 8.36 -3.49
N LYS A 71 11.87 7.37 -3.92
CA LYS A 71 12.15 7.16 -5.34
C LYS A 71 10.88 6.96 -6.15
N ARG A 72 10.80 7.58 -7.33
CA ARG A 72 9.64 7.53 -8.23
C ARG A 72 9.07 6.12 -8.43
N GLY A 73 9.91 5.15 -8.81
CA GLY A 73 9.44 3.77 -9.05
C GLY A 73 8.79 3.14 -7.82
N VAL A 74 9.35 3.36 -6.63
CA VAL A 74 8.79 2.87 -5.36
C VAL A 74 7.45 3.56 -5.05
N ALA A 75 7.38 4.87 -5.25
CA ALA A 75 6.15 5.64 -5.05
C ALA A 75 5.01 5.18 -5.97
N GLU A 76 5.31 4.91 -7.24
CA GLU A 76 4.34 4.40 -8.22
C GLU A 76 3.84 3.00 -7.80
N HIS A 77 4.71 2.10 -7.39
CA HIS A 77 4.33 0.76 -6.94
C HIS A 77 3.47 0.77 -5.67
N ILE A 78 3.85 1.60 -4.68
CA ILE A 78 3.08 1.73 -3.43
C ILE A 78 1.64 2.16 -3.68
N VAL A 79 1.41 3.05 -4.65
CA VAL A 79 0.08 3.58 -4.93
C VAL A 79 -0.74 2.62 -5.78
N ASN A 80 -0.12 1.97 -6.76
CA ASN A 80 -0.84 1.18 -7.77
C ASN A 80 -1.04 -0.29 -7.39
N ASP A 81 -0.18 -0.87 -6.55
CA ASP A 81 -0.21 -2.33 -6.30
C ASP A 81 -1.16 -2.72 -5.13
N ILE A 82 -1.91 -1.76 -4.57
CA ILE A 82 -2.79 -2.00 -3.42
C ILE A 82 -3.89 -3.01 -3.77
N ASP A 83 -4.51 -2.88 -4.94
CA ASP A 83 -5.55 -3.82 -5.40
C ASP A 83 -5.00 -5.24 -5.52
N GLU A 84 -3.81 -5.39 -6.11
CA GLU A 84 -3.14 -6.69 -6.25
C GLU A 84 -2.90 -7.34 -4.90
N TRP A 85 -2.33 -6.60 -3.94
CA TRP A 85 -2.10 -7.11 -2.60
C TRP A 85 -3.39 -7.53 -1.91
N VAL A 86 -4.46 -6.75 -2.01
CA VAL A 86 -5.75 -7.11 -1.39
C VAL A 86 -6.32 -8.40 -1.99
N GLN A 87 -6.18 -8.61 -3.30
CA GLN A 87 -6.61 -9.86 -3.93
C GLN A 87 -5.78 -11.06 -3.47
N GLU A 88 -4.46 -10.93 -3.41
CA GLU A 88 -3.57 -12.00 -2.92
C GLU A 88 -3.84 -12.32 -1.44
N HIS A 89 -3.97 -11.29 -0.61
CA HIS A 89 -4.21 -11.43 0.82
C HIS A 89 -5.59 -12.02 1.13
N LYS A 90 -6.59 -11.84 0.26
CA LYS A 90 -7.89 -12.52 0.35
C LYS A 90 -7.79 -14.01 -0.02
N ARG A 91 -7.03 -14.36 -1.05
CA ARG A 91 -6.81 -15.76 -1.45
C ARG A 91 -6.11 -16.56 -0.36
N ALA A 92 -5.02 -16.01 0.20
CA ALA A 92 -4.24 -16.67 1.26
C ALA A 92 -5.09 -17.05 2.49
N ARG A 93 -6.08 -16.22 2.87
CA ARG A 93 -6.98 -16.50 4.00
C ARG A 93 -8.13 -17.46 3.71
N THR A 94 -8.39 -17.77 2.44
CA THR A 94 -9.45 -18.73 2.05
C THR A 94 -8.89 -20.16 1.96
N GLU A 95 -7.57 -20.31 1.95
CA GLU A 95 -6.85 -21.58 1.84
C GLU A 95 -6.28 -22.08 3.19
N GLU A 96 -6.52 -21.34 4.29
CA GLU A 96 -6.24 -21.73 5.69
C GLU A 96 -7.50 -22.25 6.40
#